data_AF-A0A537MYU7-F1
#
_entry.id   AF-A0A537MYU7-F1
#
_cell.length_a   1.000
_cell.length_b   1.000
_cell.length_c   1.000
_cell.angle_alpha   90.00
_cell.angle_beta   90.00
_cell.angle_gamma   90.00
#
_symmetry.space_group_name_H-M   'P 1'
#
loop_
_entity.id
_entity.type
_entity.pdbx_description
1 polymer ?
#
loop_
_entity_poly.entity_id
_entity_poly.type
_entity_poly.pdbx_seq_one_letter_code
_entity_poly.pdbx_strand_id
1 'polypeptide(L)' 'MEKIQVYLRKEELDALRKAAARSGCSIAELVRDAIRKVVLKPQPAGPVAIWDGEPKRASIEHDSVHDEL' A
#
# COMPACT_ATOMS: atom_id res chain seq x y z
N MET A 1 10.85 -19.25 -4.02
CA MET A 1 9.82 -19.06 -2.97
C MET A 1 10.36 -19.65 -1.69
N GLU A 2 10.32 -18.90 -0.60
CA GLU A 2 10.67 -19.41 0.73
C GLU A 2 9.41 -19.84 1.50
N LYS A 3 9.56 -20.74 2.47
CA LYS A 3 8.46 -21.30 3.24
C LYS A 3 8.39 -20.65 4.62
N ILE A 4 7.38 -19.81 4.82
CA ILE A 4 7.02 -19.26 6.14
C ILE A 4 5.87 -20.11 6.71
N GLN A 5 5.90 -20.36 8.01
CA GLN A 5 4.78 -20.95 8.76
C GLN A 5 4.35 -19.96 9.84
N VAL A 6 3.03 -19.75 9.97
CA VAL A 6 2.44 -18.79 10.91
C VAL A 6 1.31 -19.50 11.64
N TYR A 7 1.23 -19.32 12.95
CA TYR A 7 0.11 -19.81 13.75
C TYR A 7 -1.02 -18.77 13.70
N LEU A 8 -2.21 -19.23 13.33
CA LEU A 8 -3.47 -18.48 13.44
C LEU A 8 -4.34 -19.16 14.49
N ARG A 9 -5.21 -18.39 15.13
CA ARG A 9 -6.28 -18.95 15.97
C ARG A 9 -7.30 -19.70 15.09
N LYS A 10 -8.09 -20.58 15.70
CA LYS A 10 -9.06 -21.40 14.96
C LYS A 10 -10.11 -20.51 14.29
N GLU A 11 -10.62 -19.52 15.00
CA GLU A 11 -11.60 -18.55 14.52
C GLU A 11 -11.08 -17.72 13.33
N GLU A 12 -9.79 -17.35 13.33
CA GLU A 12 -9.14 -16.63 12.23
C GLU A 12 -8.97 -17.51 10.99
N LEU A 13 -8.55 -18.77 11.19
CA LEU A 13 -8.40 -19.75 10.11
C LEU A 13 -9.75 -20.12 9.48
N ASP A 14 -10.81 -20.26 10.28
CA ASP A 14 -12.16 -20.54 9.81
C ASP A 14 -12.77 -19.32 9.08
N ALA A 15 -12.49 -18.09 9.53
CA ALA A 15 -12.84 -16.87 8.81
C ALA A 15 -12.10 -16.76 7.46
N LEU A 16 -10.80 -17.06 7.43
CA LEU A 16 -9.97 -17.05 6.22
C LEU A 16 -10.43 -18.10 5.20
N ARG A 17 -10.82 -19.30 5.64
CA ARG A 17 -11.45 -20.34 4.81
C ARG A 17 -12.76 -19.87 4.18
N LYS A 18 -13.64 -19.23 4.97
CA LYS A 18 -14.91 -18.65 4.48
C LYS A 18 -14.68 -17.52 3.48
N ALA A 19 -13.68 -16.66 3.72
CA ALA A 19 -13.33 -15.57 2.82
C ALA A 19 -12.82 -16.09 1.46
N ALA A 20 -11.93 -17.09 1.47
CA ALA A 20 -11.43 -17.75 0.26
C ALA A 20 -12.55 -18.45 -0.54
N ALA A 21 -13.44 -19.19 0.14
CA ALA A 21 -14.60 -19.80 -0.49
C ALA A 21 -15.56 -18.78 -1.13
N ARG A 22 -15.75 -17.61 -0.50
CA ARG A 22 -16.57 -16.50 -1.03
C ARG A 22 -15.92 -15.81 -2.24
N SER A 23 -14.58 -15.74 -2.31
CA SER A 23 -13.89 -15.07 -3.42
C SER A 23 -13.53 -16.01 -4.58
N GLY A 24 -13.69 -17.33 -4.41
CA GLY A 24 -13.25 -18.33 -5.40
C GLY A 24 -11.73 -18.45 -5.54
N CYS A 25 -10.95 -17.91 -4.59
CA CYS A 25 -9.49 -17.92 -4.63
C CYS A 25 -8.91 -18.94 -3.64
N SER A 26 -7.67 -19.38 -3.84
CA SER A 26 -6.97 -20.15 -2.80
C SER A 26 -6.63 -19.30 -1.58
N ILE A 27 -6.56 -19.92 -0.41
CA ILE A 27 -6.11 -19.28 0.84
C ILE A 27 -4.71 -18.66 0.67
N ALA A 28 -3.84 -19.30 -0.12
CA ALA A 28 -2.49 -18.80 -0.39
C ALA A 28 -2.49 -17.52 -1.23
N GLU A 29 -3.42 -17.35 -2.17
CA GLU A 29 -3.59 -16.08 -2.91
C GLU A 29 -4.14 -14.99 -2.02
N LEU A 30 -5.19 -15.28 -1.24
CA LEU A 30 -5.82 -14.34 -0.33
C LEU A 30 -4.82 -13.79 0.72
N VAL A 31 -3.96 -14.66 1.27
CA VAL A 31 -2.90 -14.25 2.20
C VAL A 31 -1.82 -13.41 1.50
N ARG A 32 -1.38 -13.78 0.28
CA ARG A 32 -0.38 -12.99 -0.48
C ARG A 32 -0.91 -11.61 -0.84
N ASP A 33 -2.17 -11.51 -1.23
CA ASP A 33 -2.84 -10.25 -1.57
C ASP A 33 -3.03 -9.36 -0.32
N ALA A 34 -3.47 -9.92 0.79
CA ALA A 34 -3.59 -9.21 2.07
C ALA A 34 -2.24 -8.67 2.55
N ILE A 35 -1.17 -9.48 2.52
CA ILE A 35 0.19 -9.04 2.86
C ILE A 35 0.62 -7.89 1.94
N ARG A 36 0.37 -7.98 0.62
CA ARG A 36 0.71 -6.92 -0.35
C ARG A 36 -0.07 -5.62 -0.12
N LYS A 37 -1.33 -5.69 0.27
CA LYS A 37 -2.21 -4.52 0.45
C LYS A 37 -2.08 -3.84 1.82
N VAL A 38 -1.67 -4.58 2.85
CA VAL A 38 -1.63 -4.09 4.24
C VAL A 38 -0.21 -3.91 4.77
N VAL A 39 0.66 -4.91 4.58
CA VAL A 39 2.02 -4.93 5.17
C VAL A 39 3.06 -4.35 4.20
N LEU A 40 3.02 -4.80 2.95
CA LEU A 40 3.90 -4.32 1.87
C LEU A 40 3.19 -3.26 0.99
N LYS A 41 2.27 -2.49 1.60
CA LYS A 41 1.58 -1.40 0.91
C LYS A 41 2.66 -0.40 0.46
N PRO A 42 2.83 -0.14 -0.86
CA PRO A 42 3.83 0.81 -1.32
C PRO A 42 3.52 2.19 -0.73
N GLN A 43 4.56 2.89 -0.30
CA GLN A 43 4.39 4.28 0.15
C GLN A 43 3.88 5.12 -1.02
N PRO A 44 2.85 5.96 -0.80
CA PRO A 44 2.26 6.77 -1.85
C PRO A 44 3.14 8.02 -2.06
N ALA A 45 4.27 7.85 -2.76
CA ALA A 45 5.39 8.79 -2.79
C ALA A 45 4.97 10.28 -2.78
N GLY A 46 5.10 10.94 -1.62
CA GLY A 46 4.87 12.35 -1.21
C GLY A 46 3.54 13.09 -1.45
N PRO A 47 3.53 14.36 -1.95
CA PRO A 47 2.59 15.38 -1.42
C PRO A 47 1.19 15.47 -2.03
N VAL A 48 0.98 15.21 -3.34
CA VAL A 48 -0.35 14.70 -3.79
C VAL A 48 -0.31 13.17 -3.89
N ALA A 49 0.69 12.54 -3.25
CA ALA A 49 1.25 11.23 -3.59
C ALA A 49 1.80 11.16 -5.04
N ILE A 50 2.78 12.03 -5.37
CA ILE A 50 3.50 12.02 -6.66
C ILE A 50 5.07 12.04 -6.59
N TRP A 51 5.74 12.66 -5.59
CA TRP A 51 7.22 12.71 -5.44
C TRP A 51 7.66 12.75 -3.97
N ASP A 52 8.74 12.08 -3.56
CA ASP A 52 9.24 12.15 -2.17
C ASP A 52 10.29 13.25 -1.97
N GLY A 53 9.88 14.39 -1.40
CA GLY A 53 10.79 15.45 -0.94
C GLY A 53 10.10 16.79 -0.64
N GLU A 54 10.85 17.72 -0.06
CA GLU A 54 10.39 19.07 0.27
C GLU A 54 10.40 19.99 -0.98
N PRO A 55 9.30 20.71 -1.30
CA PRO A 55 9.26 21.59 -2.47
C PRO A 55 10.31 22.70 -2.40
N LYS A 56 11.14 22.83 -3.45
CA LYS A 56 12.21 23.84 -3.50
C LYS A 56 11.72 25.30 -3.47
N ARG A 57 10.47 25.52 -3.90
CA ARG A 57 9.72 26.78 -3.87
C ARG A 57 8.22 26.48 -3.76
N ALA A 58 7.47 27.41 -3.20
CA ALA A 58 6.02 27.37 -3.12
C ALA A 58 5.36 27.91 -4.40
N SER A 59 4.13 27.49 -4.70
CA SER A 59 3.42 27.91 -5.92
C SER A 59 3.12 29.42 -5.99
N ILE A 60 3.23 30.14 -4.87
CA ILE A 60 3.07 31.61 -4.80
C ILE A 60 4.33 32.37 -5.23
N GLU A 61 5.49 31.71 -5.24
CA GLU A 61 6.77 32.28 -5.71
C GLU A 61 6.95 32.14 -7.24
N HIS A 62 5.90 31.68 -7.94
CA HIS A 62 5.87 31.53 -9.39
C HIS A 62 5.69 32.86 -10.11
N ASP A 63 4.83 33.74 -9.61
CA ASP A 63 4.50 34.99 -10.30
C ASP A 63 5.70 35.96 -10.30
N SER A 64 6.48 35.95 -9.21
CA SER A 64 7.76 36.66 -9.07
C SER A 64 8.88 36.20 -10.04
N VAL A 65 8.65 35.21 -10.91
CA VAL A 65 9.62 34.78 -11.95
C VAL A 65 9.64 35.74 -13.15
N HIS A 66 8.68 36.67 -13.25
CA HIS A 66 8.57 37.63 -14.36
C HIS A 66 8.73 39.11 -13.97
N ASP A 67 9.00 39.41 -12.71
CA ASP A 67 9.13 40.78 -12.18
C ASP A 67 10.58 41.33 -12.16
N GLU A 68 11.59 40.55 -12.53
CA GLU A 68 12.99 41.00 -12.64
C GLU A 68 13.42 41.17 -14.12
N LEU A 69 14.05 42.31 -14.41
CA LEU A 69 14.38 42.88 -15.73
C LEU A 69 15.75 42.45 -16.29
#